data_AF-K1R9S3-F1
#
_entry.id   AF-K1R9S3-F1
#
_cell.length_a   1.000
_cell.length_b   1.000
_cell.length_c   1.000
_cell.angle_alpha   90.00
_cell.angle_beta   90.00
_cell.angle_gamma   90.00
#
_symmetry.space_group_name_H-M   'P 1'
#
loop_
_entity.id
_entity.type
_entity.pdbx_description
1 polymer ?
#
loop_
_entity_poly.entity_id
_entity_poly.type
_entity_poly.pdbx_seq_one_letter_code
_entity_poly.pdbx_strand_id
1 'polypeptide(L)'
;MAEAAELINNAKKPFALVGHGVELGGAHNELIEFLEKADIPAGRTLLGLSALPSNHPLNMGMLDMHGSYATNMKTQECDVLIAIGMRFSDRITGVPSKYAPQAKIIHLDIDKAEIDKVIKTDVAVVGDCKQSLPSITRLLNKNVHREWRDSFEEYRQQEQEKVIEKDIHPTEGPLLMGEVTNVVTEATHNEAVLVNDVGQNQMISSRYFKFTKKLSIVTSGGFGTMGFGLPAAIGATFGAPDRTICCFFGDGGFQ
;
A
#
# COMPACT_ATOMS: atom_id res chain seq x y z
N MET A 1 20.50 -11.21 -1.34
CA MET A 1 20.31 -10.78 0.07
C MET A 1 21.37 -9.78 0.52
N ALA A 2 22.66 -10.14 0.51
CA ALA A 2 23.74 -9.24 0.97
C ALA A 2 23.78 -7.91 0.20
N GLU A 3 23.71 -7.97 -1.13
CA GLU A 3 23.70 -6.78 -1.99
C GLU A 3 22.48 -5.85 -1.73
N ALA A 4 21.30 -6.43 -1.53
CA ALA A 4 20.10 -5.68 -1.15
C ALA A 4 20.30 -4.96 0.21
N ALA A 5 20.84 -5.67 1.20
CA ALA A 5 21.13 -5.11 2.51
C ALA A 5 22.19 -3.99 2.44
N GLU A 6 23.21 -4.15 1.60
CA GLU A 6 24.25 -3.14 1.38
C GLU A 6 23.66 -1.85 0.79
N LEU A 7 22.80 -1.94 -0.23
CA LEU A 7 22.11 -0.77 -0.78
C LEU A 7 21.25 -0.08 0.27
N ILE A 8 20.47 -0.84 1.04
CA ILE A 8 19.60 -0.29 2.11
C ILE A 8 20.44 0.40 3.20
N ASN A 9 21.52 -0.24 3.65
CA ASN A 9 22.40 0.29 4.70
C ASN A 9 23.09 1.60 4.30
N ASN A 10 23.34 1.81 3.00
CA ASN A 10 23.96 3.02 2.46
C ASN A 10 22.94 4.10 2.04
N ALA A 11 21.65 3.77 1.99
CA ALA A 11 20.59 4.69 1.57
C ALA A 11 20.49 5.91 2.49
N LYS A 12 20.16 7.07 1.93
CA LYS A 12 19.79 8.28 2.68
C LYS A 12 18.28 8.47 2.69
N LYS A 13 17.61 8.09 1.61
CA LYS A 13 16.17 8.24 1.38
C LYS A 13 15.54 6.89 0.95
N PRO A 14 15.65 5.83 1.77
CA PRO A 14 15.04 4.53 1.43
C PRO A 14 13.52 4.66 1.45
N PHE A 15 12.84 4.01 0.50
CA PHE A 15 11.39 3.95 0.47
C PHE A 15 10.91 2.56 0.07
N ALA A 16 10.04 1.96 0.87
CA ALA A 16 9.46 0.66 0.59
C ALA A 16 8.10 0.81 -0.11
N LEU A 17 7.84 -0.01 -1.12
CA LEU A 17 6.55 -0.15 -1.75
C LEU A 17 6.03 -1.57 -1.51
N VAL A 18 4.92 -1.67 -0.77
CA VAL A 18 4.42 -2.94 -0.25
C VAL A 18 3.22 -3.40 -1.07
N GLY A 19 3.34 -4.58 -1.66
CA GLY A 19 2.31 -5.22 -2.46
C GLY A 19 1.56 -6.34 -1.77
N HIS A 20 0.70 -6.98 -2.56
CA HIS A 20 -0.14 -8.10 -2.15
C HIS A 20 0.67 -9.35 -1.76
N GLY A 21 1.91 -9.50 -2.24
CA GLY A 21 2.77 -10.63 -1.91
C GLY A 21 3.06 -10.76 -0.42
N VAL A 22 3.04 -9.66 0.34
CA VAL A 22 3.15 -9.70 1.81
C VAL A 22 1.90 -10.32 2.44
N GLU A 23 0.71 -9.98 1.95
CA GLU A 23 -0.56 -10.54 2.41
C GLU A 23 -0.63 -12.04 2.11
N LEU A 24 -0.33 -12.42 0.87
CA LEU A 24 -0.35 -13.81 0.40
C LEU A 24 0.68 -14.68 1.12
N GLY A 25 1.89 -14.16 1.37
CA GLY A 25 2.93 -14.87 2.12
C GLY A 25 2.73 -14.83 3.63
N GLY A 26 1.73 -14.09 4.15
CA GLY A 26 1.52 -13.90 5.59
C GLY A 26 2.71 -13.27 6.30
N ALA A 27 3.42 -12.35 5.63
CA ALA A 27 4.72 -11.81 6.05
C ALA A 27 4.63 -10.47 6.81
N HIS A 28 3.50 -10.18 7.46
CA HIS A 28 3.22 -8.90 8.13
C HIS A 28 4.23 -8.57 9.23
N ASN A 29 4.56 -9.55 10.09
CA ASN A 29 5.49 -9.32 11.20
C ASN A 29 6.91 -9.09 10.68
N GLU A 30 7.31 -9.86 9.68
CA GLU A 30 8.61 -9.75 9.04
C GLU A 30 8.77 -8.41 8.31
N LEU A 31 7.69 -7.91 7.68
CA LEU A 31 7.65 -6.57 7.11
C LEU A 31 7.85 -5.50 8.18
N ILE A 32 7.10 -5.56 9.29
CA ILE A 32 7.24 -4.59 10.38
C ILE A 32 8.67 -4.58 10.93
N GLU A 33 9.23 -5.75 11.23
CA GLU A 33 10.62 -5.85 11.73
C GLU A 33 11.64 -5.27 10.74
N PHE A 34 11.46 -5.55 9.44
CA PHE A 34 12.29 -5.02 8.37
C PHE A 34 12.23 -3.49 8.30
N LEU A 35 11.02 -2.91 8.29
CA LEU A 35 10.81 -1.47 8.18
C LEU A 35 11.31 -0.74 9.44
N GLU A 36 10.97 -1.23 10.63
CA GLU A 36 11.33 -0.61 11.90
C GLU A 36 12.83 -0.63 12.16
N LYS A 37 13.51 -1.75 11.82
CA LYS A 37 14.95 -1.87 12.08
C LYS A 37 15.76 -0.78 11.39
N ALA A 38 15.38 -0.42 10.18
CA ALA A 38 16.08 0.57 9.37
C ALA A 38 15.28 1.87 9.17
N ASP A 39 14.22 2.13 9.96
CA ASP A 39 13.36 3.34 9.89
C ASP A 39 12.93 3.69 8.45
N ILE A 40 12.45 2.68 7.71
CA ILE A 40 12.12 2.80 6.28
C ILE A 40 10.64 3.19 6.12
N PRO A 41 10.32 4.39 5.59
CA PRO A 41 8.94 4.73 5.24
C PRO A 41 8.39 3.82 4.13
N ALA A 42 7.09 3.53 4.16
CA ALA A 42 6.46 2.57 3.28
C ALA A 42 5.14 3.07 2.67
N GLY A 43 5.03 3.03 1.35
CA GLY A 43 3.77 3.13 0.61
C GLY A 43 3.17 1.74 0.36
N ARG A 44 1.85 1.65 0.21
CA ARG A 44 1.15 0.38 -0.05
C ARG A 44 0.35 0.44 -1.33
N THR A 45 0.46 -0.58 -2.18
CA THR A 45 -0.43 -0.74 -3.34
C THR A 45 -1.87 -0.99 -2.90
N LEU A 46 -2.84 -0.80 -3.80
CA LEU A 46 -4.25 -1.14 -3.57
C LEU A 46 -4.44 -2.53 -2.94
N LEU A 47 -3.76 -3.54 -3.47
CA LEU A 47 -3.89 -4.93 -3.01
C LEU A 47 -3.04 -5.24 -1.76
N GLY A 48 -2.16 -4.32 -1.35
CA GLY A 48 -1.32 -4.44 -0.15
C GLY A 48 -1.77 -3.52 1.00
N LEU A 49 -2.95 -2.90 0.91
CA LEU A 49 -3.36 -1.85 1.84
C LEU A 49 -3.42 -2.31 3.31
N SER A 50 -3.77 -3.56 3.60
CA SER A 50 -3.79 -4.08 4.97
C SER A 50 -2.48 -4.74 5.42
N ALA A 51 -1.42 -4.71 4.59
CA ALA A 51 -0.16 -5.40 4.89
C ALA A 51 0.61 -4.70 6.01
N LEU A 52 0.37 -3.40 6.18
CA LEU A 52 0.88 -2.58 7.27
C LEU A 52 -0.31 -1.80 7.87
N PRO A 53 -0.47 -1.77 9.21
CA PRO A 53 -1.57 -1.04 9.84
C PRO A 53 -1.60 0.42 9.42
N SER A 54 -2.81 0.97 9.21
CA SER A 54 -2.97 2.34 8.71
C SER A 54 -2.40 3.39 9.66
N ASN A 55 -2.39 3.13 10.97
CA ASN A 55 -1.82 4.00 11.99
C ASN A 55 -0.32 3.76 12.28
N HIS A 56 0.34 2.86 11.54
CA HIS A 56 1.76 2.61 11.73
C HIS A 56 2.58 3.86 11.36
N PRO A 57 3.57 4.30 12.16
CA PRO A 57 4.28 5.56 11.93
C PRO A 57 5.08 5.60 10.61
N LEU A 58 5.47 4.42 10.09
CA LEU A 58 6.15 4.29 8.80
C LEU A 58 5.19 4.15 7.61
N ASN A 59 3.87 4.09 7.82
CA ASN A 59 2.91 4.05 6.73
C ASN A 59 2.75 5.45 6.10
N MET A 60 3.06 5.56 4.81
CA MET A 60 3.00 6.80 4.04
C MET A 60 1.77 6.90 3.13
N GLY A 61 0.86 5.92 3.21
CA GLY A 61 -0.41 5.94 2.50
C GLY A 61 -0.46 4.98 1.32
N MET A 62 -1.44 5.21 0.44
CA MET A 62 -1.68 4.39 -0.74
C MET A 62 -0.79 4.86 -1.89
N LEU A 63 -0.12 3.92 -2.56
CA LEU A 63 0.58 4.14 -3.83
C LEU A 63 -0.35 3.71 -4.97
N ASP A 64 -0.76 4.66 -5.79
CA ASP A 64 -1.54 4.43 -7.02
C ASP A 64 -1.66 5.75 -7.80
N MET A 65 -2.21 5.70 -9.01
CA MET A 65 -2.72 6.84 -9.77
C MET A 65 -3.72 7.68 -8.95
N HIS A 66 -4.48 7.04 -8.06
CA HIS A 66 -5.40 7.68 -7.11
C HIS A 66 -4.88 7.69 -5.67
N GLY A 67 -3.59 7.42 -5.49
CA GLY A 67 -2.93 7.29 -4.19
C GLY A 67 -2.66 8.62 -3.49
N SER A 68 -1.99 8.52 -2.35
CA SER A 68 -1.59 9.66 -1.53
C SER A 68 -0.52 10.49 -2.24
N TYR A 69 -0.70 11.81 -2.23
CA TYR A 69 0.18 12.77 -2.89
C TYR A 69 1.62 12.66 -2.36
N ALA A 70 1.79 12.59 -1.04
CA ALA A 70 3.10 12.44 -0.41
C ALA A 70 3.82 11.16 -0.87
N THR A 71 3.11 10.02 -0.92
CA THR A 71 3.69 8.74 -1.39
C THR A 71 4.16 8.84 -2.84
N ASN A 72 3.34 9.41 -3.72
CA ASN A 72 3.69 9.55 -5.13
C ASN A 72 4.88 10.50 -5.35
N MET A 73 4.90 11.66 -4.67
CA MET A 73 6.01 12.61 -4.76
C MET A 73 7.31 12.01 -4.23
N LYS A 74 7.26 11.37 -3.05
CA LYS A 74 8.46 10.83 -2.38
C LYS A 74 9.02 9.59 -3.07
N THR A 75 8.19 8.84 -3.81
CA THR A 75 8.68 7.80 -4.73
C THR A 75 9.65 8.38 -5.77
N GLN A 76 9.38 9.59 -6.27
CA GLN A 76 10.23 10.28 -7.24
C GLN A 76 11.44 11.00 -6.61
N GLU A 77 11.58 10.96 -5.29
CA GLU A 77 12.68 11.60 -4.55
C GLU A 77 13.59 10.60 -3.82
N CYS A 78 13.12 9.35 -3.62
CA CYS A 78 13.89 8.31 -2.94
C CYS A 78 15.18 7.96 -3.70
N ASP A 79 16.21 7.50 -2.97
CA ASP A 79 17.48 7.04 -3.56
C ASP A 79 17.58 5.51 -3.63
N VAL A 80 16.82 4.80 -2.81
CA VAL A 80 16.62 3.35 -2.88
C VAL A 80 15.13 3.05 -2.78
N LEU A 81 14.59 2.41 -3.82
CA LEU A 81 13.19 1.95 -3.86
C LEU A 81 13.15 0.44 -3.66
N ILE A 82 12.41 0.00 -2.65
CA ILE A 82 12.33 -1.40 -2.23
C ILE A 82 10.92 -1.91 -2.56
N ALA A 83 10.76 -2.55 -3.71
CA ALA A 83 9.50 -3.18 -4.11
C ALA A 83 9.36 -4.54 -3.44
N ILE A 84 8.35 -4.71 -2.59
CA ILE A 84 8.15 -5.90 -1.75
C ILE A 84 6.84 -6.59 -2.13
N GLY A 85 6.94 -7.75 -2.78
CA GLY A 85 5.79 -8.58 -3.14
C GLY A 85 4.80 -7.83 -4.02
N MET A 86 5.31 -7.02 -4.96
CA MET A 86 4.49 -6.21 -5.85
C MET A 86 4.96 -6.33 -7.29
N ARG A 87 4.01 -6.15 -8.20
CA ARG A 87 4.29 -5.92 -9.61
C ARG A 87 4.14 -4.44 -9.92
N PHE A 88 5.09 -3.89 -10.68
CA PHE A 88 5.07 -2.51 -11.17
C PHE A 88 4.00 -2.34 -12.25
N SER A 89 2.71 -2.35 -11.86
CA SER A 89 1.61 -2.14 -12.80
C SER A 89 1.64 -0.74 -13.40
N ASP A 90 1.03 -0.59 -14.56
CA ASP A 90 0.81 0.69 -15.24
C ASP A 90 0.06 1.71 -14.37
N ARG A 91 -0.87 1.24 -13.53
CA ARG A 91 -1.58 2.07 -12.53
C ARG A 91 -0.65 2.70 -11.49
N ILE A 92 0.46 2.05 -11.20
CA ILE A 92 1.47 2.53 -10.25
C ILE A 92 2.52 3.38 -10.97
N THR A 93 3.08 2.86 -12.07
CA THR A 93 4.24 3.49 -12.69
C THR A 93 3.90 4.68 -13.58
N GLY A 94 2.67 4.74 -14.10
CA GLY A 94 2.29 5.67 -15.16
C GLY A 94 3.18 5.47 -16.39
N VAL A 95 4.20 6.31 -16.55
CA VAL A 95 5.20 6.18 -17.61
C VAL A 95 6.48 5.53 -17.03
N PRO A 96 6.75 4.23 -17.31
CA PRO A 96 7.85 3.51 -16.66
C PRO A 96 9.22 4.16 -16.80
N SER A 97 9.52 4.78 -17.94
CA SER A 97 10.80 5.48 -18.17
C SER A 97 11.02 6.73 -17.31
N LYS A 98 9.96 7.24 -16.66
CA LYS A 98 10.00 8.37 -15.74
C LYS A 98 9.81 7.96 -14.28
N TYR A 99 9.66 6.67 -14.01
CA TYR A 99 9.36 6.18 -12.67
C TYR A 99 10.64 5.95 -11.87
N ALA A 100 10.80 6.72 -10.78
CA ALA A 100 11.96 6.72 -9.89
C ALA A 100 13.34 6.61 -10.59
N PRO A 101 13.63 7.41 -11.65
CA PRO A 101 14.84 7.24 -12.47
C PRO A 101 16.15 7.49 -11.71
N GLN A 102 16.07 8.17 -10.55
CA GLN A 102 17.20 8.45 -9.67
C GLN A 102 17.50 7.32 -8.67
N ALA A 103 16.56 6.40 -8.45
CA ALA A 103 16.63 5.43 -7.37
C ALA A 103 17.32 4.13 -7.80
N LYS A 104 18.01 3.50 -6.85
CA LYS A 104 18.40 2.09 -6.93
C LYS A 104 17.20 1.21 -6.62
N ILE A 105 16.92 0.24 -7.48
CA ILE A 105 15.70 -0.57 -7.38
C ILE A 105 16.04 -1.96 -6.83
N ILE A 106 15.46 -2.28 -5.67
CA ILE A 106 15.48 -3.61 -5.08
C ILE A 106 14.08 -4.21 -5.27
N HIS A 107 13.98 -5.37 -5.90
CA HIS A 107 12.69 -6.02 -6.18
C HIS A 107 12.63 -7.43 -5.58
N LEU A 108 11.77 -7.58 -4.58
CA LEU A 108 11.44 -8.85 -3.94
C LEU A 108 10.13 -9.35 -4.55
N ASP A 109 10.20 -10.47 -5.27
CA ASP A 109 9.00 -11.14 -5.78
C ASP A 109 9.22 -12.67 -5.80
N ILE A 110 8.15 -13.44 -5.60
CA ILE A 110 8.23 -14.90 -5.68
C ILE A 110 8.26 -15.36 -7.15
N ASP A 111 7.63 -14.60 -8.04
CA ASP A 111 7.59 -14.91 -9.47
C ASP A 111 8.75 -14.23 -10.19
N LYS A 112 9.67 -15.05 -10.69
CA LYS A 112 10.81 -14.61 -11.48
C LYS A 112 10.38 -13.84 -12.74
N ALA A 113 9.20 -14.12 -13.30
CA ALA A 113 8.71 -13.46 -14.51
C ALA A 113 8.34 -11.98 -14.28
N GLU A 114 8.13 -11.56 -13.03
CA GLU A 114 7.84 -10.15 -12.71
C GLU A 114 9.11 -9.31 -12.51
N ILE A 115 10.26 -9.94 -12.28
CA ILE A 115 11.56 -9.26 -12.18
C ILE A 115 11.98 -8.70 -13.55
N ASP A 116 12.43 -7.45 -13.58
CA ASP A 116 12.87 -6.73 -14.79
C ASP A 116 11.80 -6.57 -15.89
N LYS A 117 10.55 -6.97 -15.63
CA LYS A 117 9.47 -6.97 -16.62
C LYS A 117 9.04 -5.57 -17.03
N VAL A 118 8.96 -4.65 -16.06
CA VAL A 118 8.48 -3.26 -16.28
C VAL A 118 9.54 -2.25 -15.90
N ILE A 119 10.09 -2.37 -14.69
CA ILE A 119 11.19 -1.54 -14.19
C ILE A 119 12.43 -2.43 -14.08
N LYS A 120 13.55 -1.95 -14.61
CA LYS A 120 14.84 -2.65 -14.49
C LYS A 120 15.32 -2.57 -13.04
N THR A 121 15.68 -3.71 -12.47
CA THR A 121 16.12 -3.83 -11.09
C THR A 121 17.64 -3.74 -11.01
N ASP A 122 18.15 -3.11 -9.94
CA ASP A 122 19.57 -3.20 -9.58
C ASP A 122 19.83 -4.50 -8.80
N VAL A 123 18.90 -4.87 -7.91
CA VAL A 123 18.97 -6.11 -7.13
C VAL A 123 17.63 -6.84 -7.15
N ALA A 124 17.63 -8.05 -7.68
CA ALA A 124 16.48 -8.95 -7.64
C ALA A 124 16.60 -9.97 -6.50
N VAL A 125 15.51 -10.15 -5.77
CA VAL A 125 15.39 -11.16 -4.72
C VAL A 125 14.19 -12.04 -5.03
N VAL A 126 14.46 -13.18 -5.69
CA VAL A 126 13.41 -14.13 -6.05
C VAL A 126 13.10 -15.05 -4.87
N GLY A 127 11.90 -14.94 -4.32
CA GLY A 127 11.43 -15.80 -3.23
C GLY A 127 10.28 -15.22 -2.40
N ASP A 128 9.75 -16.04 -1.51
CA ASP A 128 8.67 -15.66 -0.60
C ASP A 128 9.10 -14.54 0.35
N CYS A 129 8.29 -13.49 0.47
CA CYS A 129 8.48 -12.37 1.41
C CYS A 129 8.68 -12.86 2.86
N LYS A 130 8.00 -13.94 3.25
CA LYS A 130 8.11 -14.55 4.59
C LYS A 130 9.52 -15.03 4.92
N GLN A 131 10.33 -15.33 3.90
CA GLN A 131 11.70 -15.82 4.04
C GLN A 131 12.75 -14.76 3.66
N SER A 132 12.46 -13.99 2.61
CA SER A 132 13.39 -13.00 2.08
C SER A 132 13.55 -11.80 3.02
N LEU A 133 12.45 -11.29 3.59
CA LEU A 133 12.50 -10.15 4.52
C LEU A 133 13.39 -10.45 5.74
N PRO A 134 13.18 -11.53 6.54
CA PRO A 134 14.07 -11.82 7.66
C PRO A 134 15.54 -12.00 7.27
N SER A 135 15.78 -12.56 6.08
CA SER A 135 17.13 -12.80 5.57
C SER A 135 17.87 -11.50 5.25
N ILE A 136 17.17 -10.49 4.75
CA ILE A 136 17.72 -9.15 4.56
C ILE A 136 17.81 -8.43 5.91
N THR A 137 16.75 -8.47 6.73
CA THR A 137 16.70 -7.82 8.06
C THR A 137 17.89 -8.18 8.92
N ARG A 138 18.35 -9.45 8.94
CA ARG A 138 19.55 -9.87 9.69
C ARG A 138 20.83 -9.12 9.30
N LEU A 139 20.92 -8.67 8.05
CA LEU A 139 22.09 -7.96 7.49
C LEU A 139 21.93 -6.44 7.55
N LEU A 140 20.76 -5.93 7.92
CA LEU A 140 20.54 -4.50 8.08
C LEU A 140 21.20 -3.97 9.36
N ASN A 141 21.74 -2.77 9.27
CA ASN A 141 22.14 -1.96 10.40
C ASN A 141 20.91 -1.23 10.96
N LYS A 142 20.90 -0.98 12.28
CA LYS A 142 19.92 -0.04 12.84
C LYS A 142 20.20 1.35 12.27
N ASN A 143 19.17 1.99 11.73
CA ASN A 143 19.30 3.33 11.16
C ASN A 143 18.08 4.19 11.52
N VAL A 144 18.23 5.51 11.35
CA VAL A 144 17.17 6.49 11.58
C VAL A 144 17.20 7.48 10.42
N HIS A 145 16.11 7.54 9.66
CA HIS A 145 15.93 8.41 8.50
C HIS A 145 14.95 9.54 8.84
N ARG A 146 15.06 10.12 10.03
CA ARG A 146 14.13 11.15 10.54
C ARG A 146 13.90 12.28 9.55
N GLU A 147 14.97 12.90 9.03
CA GLU A 147 14.84 14.01 8.06
C GLU A 147 14.06 13.58 6.81
N TRP A 148 14.33 12.37 6.30
CA TRP A 148 13.63 11.83 5.15
C TRP A 148 12.16 11.53 5.47
N ARG A 149 11.89 10.85 6.58
CA ARG A 149 10.53 10.51 7.03
C ARG A 149 9.69 11.75 7.27
N ASP A 150 10.24 12.74 7.97
CA ASP A 150 9.54 13.97 8.32
C ASP A 150 9.27 14.82 7.05
N SER A 151 10.07 14.67 5.99
CA SER A 151 9.85 15.36 4.71
C SER A 151 8.55 14.96 3.98
N PHE A 152 7.90 13.85 4.35
CA PHE A 152 6.59 13.46 3.80
C PHE A 152 5.47 14.40 4.26
N GLU A 153 5.66 15.06 5.41
CA GLU A 153 4.62 15.84 6.07
C GLU A 153 4.19 17.05 5.25
N GLU A 154 5.11 17.69 4.52
CA GLU A 154 4.81 18.83 3.65
C GLU A 154 3.71 18.49 2.64
N TYR A 155 3.88 17.38 1.91
CA TYR A 155 2.90 16.93 0.92
C TYR A 155 1.63 16.37 1.57
N ARG A 156 1.76 15.74 2.74
CA ARG A 156 0.62 15.20 3.49
C ARG A 156 -0.31 16.32 3.96
N GLN A 157 0.23 17.40 4.51
CA GLN A 157 -0.56 18.57 4.94
C GLN A 157 -1.26 19.23 3.76
N GLN A 158 -0.55 19.42 2.64
CA GLN A 158 -1.16 19.97 1.43
C GLN A 158 -2.35 19.12 0.95
N GLU A 159 -2.21 17.80 0.95
CA GLU A 159 -3.28 16.87 0.58
C GLU A 159 -4.42 16.88 1.60
N GLN A 160 -4.10 16.92 2.89
CA GLN A 160 -5.08 16.98 3.97
C GLN A 160 -5.98 18.21 3.82
N GLU A 161 -5.39 19.39 3.69
CA GLU A 161 -6.11 20.67 3.63
C GLU A 161 -6.91 20.85 2.34
N LYS A 162 -6.34 20.44 1.21
CA LYS A 162 -6.92 20.71 -0.10
C LYS A 162 -7.96 19.67 -0.53
N VAL A 163 -7.80 18.43 -0.08
CA VAL A 163 -8.56 17.28 -0.57
C VAL A 163 -9.22 16.51 0.57
N ILE A 164 -8.45 15.90 1.47
CA ILE A 164 -8.98 14.87 2.38
C ILE A 164 -10.03 15.44 3.33
N GLU A 165 -9.74 16.57 4.00
CA GLU A 165 -10.64 17.14 5.01
C GLU A 165 -12.03 17.44 4.43
N LYS A 166 -12.07 17.96 3.21
CA LYS A 166 -13.32 18.30 2.52
C LYS A 166 -14.09 17.06 2.07
N ASP A 167 -13.39 15.97 1.76
CA ASP A 167 -13.99 14.72 1.32
C ASP A 167 -14.59 13.91 2.47
N ILE A 168 -13.94 13.92 3.65
CA ILE A 168 -14.32 13.09 4.81
C ILE A 168 -15.09 13.84 5.90
N HIS A 169 -14.93 15.17 5.99
CA HIS A 169 -15.62 16.05 6.93
C HIS A 169 -16.29 17.24 6.22
N PRO A 170 -17.17 16.99 5.22
CA PRO A 170 -17.89 18.07 4.57
C PRO A 170 -18.78 18.82 5.59
N THR A 171 -18.80 20.15 5.50
CA THR A 171 -19.60 21.00 6.40
C THR A 171 -20.99 21.33 5.84
N GLU A 172 -21.19 21.12 4.53
CA GLU A 172 -22.44 21.39 3.81
C GLU A 172 -22.51 20.55 2.54
N GLY A 173 -23.69 20.51 1.91
CA GLY A 173 -23.90 19.82 0.63
C GLY A 173 -24.44 18.39 0.78
N PRO A 174 -24.45 17.60 -0.31
CA PRO A 174 -24.89 16.22 -0.28
C PRO A 174 -23.87 15.33 0.42
N LEU A 175 -24.33 14.15 0.84
CA LEU A 175 -23.48 13.11 1.42
C LEU A 175 -22.35 12.71 0.46
N LEU A 176 -21.10 12.72 0.93
CA LEU A 176 -19.93 12.35 0.13
C LEU A 176 -19.50 10.90 0.37
N MET A 177 -18.94 10.25 -0.66
CA MET A 177 -18.41 8.89 -0.53
C MET A 177 -17.26 8.79 0.50
N GLY A 178 -16.44 9.85 0.60
CA GLY A 178 -15.35 9.93 1.57
C GLY A 178 -15.87 9.96 3.00
N GLU A 179 -16.84 10.83 3.27
CA GLU A 179 -17.56 10.94 4.54
C GLU A 179 -18.14 9.59 4.97
N VAL A 180 -18.89 8.92 4.08
CA VAL A 180 -19.46 7.60 4.35
C VAL A 180 -18.37 6.58 4.68
N THR A 181 -17.28 6.56 3.90
CA THR A 181 -16.17 5.63 4.13
C THR A 181 -15.53 5.88 5.50
N ASN A 182 -15.28 7.14 5.86
CA ASN A 182 -14.65 7.50 7.13
C ASN A 182 -15.52 7.09 8.32
N VAL A 183 -16.81 7.38 8.29
CA VAL A 183 -17.74 7.00 9.36
C VAL A 183 -17.84 5.48 9.51
N VAL A 184 -17.90 4.73 8.40
CA VAL A 184 -17.99 3.26 8.44
C VAL A 184 -16.71 2.63 9.03
N THR A 185 -15.53 3.12 8.65
CA THR A 185 -14.28 2.56 9.19
C THR A 185 -14.13 2.88 10.69
N GLU A 186 -14.51 4.07 11.13
CA GLU A 186 -14.51 4.45 12.56
C GLU A 186 -15.51 3.63 13.38
N ALA A 187 -16.73 3.43 12.87
CA ALA A 187 -17.77 2.65 13.52
C ALA A 187 -17.39 1.17 13.69
N THR A 188 -16.49 0.67 12.85
CA THR A 188 -15.95 -0.70 12.93
C THR A 188 -14.60 -0.77 13.63
N HIS A 189 -14.20 0.32 14.31
CA HIS A 189 -12.91 0.45 14.99
C HIS A 189 -11.71 0.13 14.09
N ASN A 190 -11.84 0.34 12.78
CA ASN A 190 -10.86 0.01 11.75
C ASN A 190 -10.51 -1.51 11.71
N GLU A 191 -11.39 -2.38 12.21
CA GLU A 191 -11.19 -3.83 12.30
C GLU A 191 -11.99 -4.63 11.25
N ALA A 192 -12.92 -3.99 10.55
CA ALA A 192 -13.71 -4.63 9.49
C ALA A 192 -12.88 -5.01 8.26
N VAL A 193 -13.44 -5.92 7.44
CA VAL A 193 -12.94 -6.24 6.11
C VAL A 193 -13.63 -5.31 5.11
N LEU A 194 -12.85 -4.51 4.40
CA LEU A 194 -13.33 -3.76 3.25
C LEU A 194 -13.49 -4.70 2.06
N VAL A 195 -14.69 -4.71 1.49
CA VAL A 195 -14.95 -5.26 0.16
C VAL A 195 -15.41 -4.10 -0.71
N ASN A 196 -14.95 -4.06 -1.95
CA ASN A 196 -15.47 -3.07 -2.87
C ASN A 196 -15.68 -3.68 -4.25
N ASP A 197 -16.67 -3.12 -4.93
CA ASP A 197 -16.79 -3.28 -6.37
C ASP A 197 -15.91 -2.26 -7.10
N VAL A 198 -15.88 -2.31 -8.43
CA VAL A 198 -14.95 -1.51 -9.24
C VAL A 198 -15.57 -0.19 -9.69
N GLY A 199 -14.86 0.92 -9.49
CA GLY A 199 -15.32 2.27 -9.83
C GLY A 199 -14.76 3.35 -8.91
N GLN A 200 -15.41 4.52 -8.87
CA GLN A 200 -15.03 5.58 -7.92
C GLN A 200 -15.23 5.13 -6.47
N ASN A 201 -16.27 4.34 -6.20
CA ASN A 201 -16.50 3.67 -4.91
C ASN A 201 -15.26 2.85 -4.48
N GLN A 202 -14.58 2.17 -5.42
CA GLN A 202 -13.37 1.40 -5.15
C GLN A 202 -12.24 2.30 -4.63
N MET A 203 -11.96 3.37 -5.36
CA MET A 203 -10.84 4.25 -5.08
C MET A 203 -11.08 5.04 -3.79
N ILE A 204 -12.27 5.62 -3.64
CA ILE A 204 -12.62 6.42 -2.46
C ILE A 204 -12.66 5.54 -1.20
N SER A 205 -13.29 4.36 -1.27
CA SER A 205 -13.29 3.44 -0.13
C SER A 205 -11.88 2.98 0.23
N SER A 206 -11.07 2.58 -0.75
CA SER A 206 -9.70 2.10 -0.50
C SER A 206 -8.77 3.19 0.05
N ARG A 207 -9.02 4.45 -0.32
CA ARG A 207 -8.22 5.61 0.12
C ARG A 207 -8.51 6.00 1.57
N TYR A 208 -9.77 5.98 1.99
CA TYR A 208 -10.18 6.50 3.31
C TYR A 208 -10.50 5.43 4.35
N PHE A 209 -10.72 4.18 3.95
CA PHE A 209 -10.91 3.09 4.89
C PHE A 209 -9.58 2.74 5.58
N LYS A 210 -9.61 2.56 6.90
CA LYS A 210 -8.42 2.29 7.71
C LYS A 210 -8.39 0.82 8.13
N PHE A 211 -7.18 0.28 8.28
CA PHE A 211 -6.95 -1.14 8.56
C PHE A 211 -6.05 -1.30 9.78
N THR A 212 -6.50 -2.06 10.78
CA THR A 212 -5.67 -2.48 11.93
C THR A 212 -5.42 -3.98 11.98
N LYS A 213 -6.14 -4.76 11.16
CA LYS A 213 -5.96 -6.20 10.99
C LYS A 213 -5.37 -6.50 9.61
N LYS A 214 -4.66 -7.61 9.50
CA LYS A 214 -4.23 -8.21 8.22
C LYS A 214 -5.40 -8.74 7.39
N LEU A 215 -5.20 -8.96 6.09
CA LEU A 215 -6.20 -9.55 5.19
C LEU A 215 -7.57 -8.85 5.31
N SER A 216 -7.55 -7.51 5.20
CA SER A 216 -8.72 -6.67 5.46
C SER A 216 -9.24 -5.94 4.23
N ILE A 217 -8.74 -6.26 3.05
CA ILE A 217 -9.24 -5.73 1.78
C ILE A 217 -9.45 -6.85 0.78
N VAL A 218 -10.63 -6.87 0.16
CA VAL A 218 -11.00 -7.80 -0.92
C VAL A 218 -11.51 -6.97 -2.09
N THR A 219 -10.72 -6.89 -3.15
CA THR A 219 -10.98 -6.00 -4.29
C THR A 219 -10.49 -6.59 -5.61
N SER A 220 -11.20 -6.30 -6.70
CA SER A 220 -10.74 -6.61 -8.06
C SER A 220 -9.83 -5.50 -8.57
N GLY A 221 -8.54 -5.59 -8.26
CA GLY A 221 -7.54 -4.61 -8.71
C GLY A 221 -7.00 -4.87 -10.12
N GLY A 222 -6.58 -6.12 -10.41
CA GLY A 222 -5.84 -6.42 -11.63
C GLY A 222 -6.67 -6.37 -12.91
N PHE A 223 -7.84 -7.04 -12.92
CA PHE A 223 -8.74 -7.08 -14.07
C PHE A 223 -9.80 -5.97 -14.01
N GLY A 224 -10.18 -5.52 -12.81
CA GLY A 224 -11.19 -4.49 -12.64
C GLY A 224 -12.60 -4.96 -13.00
N THR A 225 -12.99 -6.15 -12.52
CA THR A 225 -14.31 -6.74 -12.77
C THR A 225 -15.41 -6.04 -11.97
N MET A 226 -16.29 -5.28 -12.62
CA MET A 226 -17.55 -4.82 -12.02
C MET A 226 -18.48 -6.01 -11.71
N GLY A 227 -19.25 -5.94 -10.63
CA GLY A 227 -20.04 -7.06 -10.10
C GLY A 227 -19.24 -8.01 -9.21
N PHE A 228 -17.96 -7.72 -8.94
CA PHE A 228 -17.12 -8.52 -8.05
C PHE A 228 -17.56 -8.40 -6.59
N GLY A 229 -18.00 -7.21 -6.17
CA GLY A 229 -18.18 -6.87 -4.75
C GLY A 229 -19.14 -7.79 -4.00
N LEU A 230 -20.28 -8.16 -4.60
CA LEU A 230 -21.34 -8.92 -3.92
C LEU A 230 -20.94 -10.38 -3.65
N PRO A 231 -20.55 -11.17 -4.67
CA PRO A 231 -20.07 -12.53 -4.41
C PRO A 231 -18.80 -12.53 -3.55
N ALA A 232 -17.92 -11.55 -3.69
CA ALA A 232 -16.73 -11.43 -2.85
C ALA A 232 -17.09 -11.14 -1.37
N ALA A 233 -18.07 -10.28 -1.11
CA ALA A 233 -18.54 -9.98 0.24
C ALA A 233 -19.16 -11.22 0.90
N ILE A 234 -19.96 -11.98 0.15
CA ILE A 234 -20.50 -13.26 0.61
C ILE A 234 -19.35 -14.23 0.93
N GLY A 235 -18.35 -14.36 0.06
CA GLY A 235 -17.18 -15.20 0.32
C GLY A 235 -16.39 -14.75 1.56
N ALA A 236 -16.26 -13.43 1.76
CA ALA A 236 -15.53 -12.86 2.89
C ALA A 236 -16.19 -13.17 4.24
N THR A 237 -17.53 -13.29 4.32
CA THR A 237 -18.19 -13.72 5.58
C THR A 237 -17.82 -15.15 5.96
N PHE A 238 -17.58 -16.04 5.00
CA PHE A 238 -17.08 -17.39 5.27
C PHE A 238 -15.58 -17.38 5.63
N GLY A 239 -14.80 -16.50 5.01
CA GLY A 239 -13.35 -16.39 5.27
C GLY A 239 -12.99 -15.69 6.59
N ALA A 240 -13.88 -14.84 7.09
CA ALA A 240 -13.70 -14.08 8.33
C ALA A 240 -15.02 -13.99 9.12
N PRO A 241 -15.54 -15.13 9.64
CA PRO A 241 -16.88 -15.21 10.24
C PRO A 241 -17.08 -14.30 11.46
N ASP A 242 -16.00 -13.98 12.17
CA ASP A 242 -16.04 -13.14 13.37
C ASP A 242 -15.80 -11.65 13.08
N ARG A 243 -15.67 -11.26 11.81
CA ARG A 243 -15.37 -9.87 11.40
C ARG A 243 -16.52 -9.27 10.62
N THR A 244 -16.77 -7.99 10.86
CA THR A 244 -17.73 -7.22 10.05
C THR A 244 -17.20 -7.08 8.62
N ILE A 245 -18.04 -7.36 7.64
CA ILE A 245 -17.75 -7.17 6.22
C ILE A 245 -18.45 -5.90 5.75
N CYS A 246 -17.68 -4.89 5.36
CA CYS A 246 -18.19 -3.63 4.85
C CYS A 246 -18.00 -3.60 3.33
N CYS A 247 -19.10 -3.72 2.58
CA CYS A 247 -19.05 -3.73 1.12
C CYS A 247 -19.50 -2.40 0.51
N PHE A 248 -18.66 -1.80 -0.33
CA PHE A 248 -18.92 -0.55 -1.03
C PHE A 248 -19.19 -0.80 -2.52
N PHE A 249 -20.40 -0.51 -2.96
CA PHE A 249 -20.84 -0.72 -4.34
C PHE A 249 -20.99 0.60 -5.10
N GLY A 250 -20.68 0.56 -6.39
CA GLY A 250 -21.24 1.48 -7.35
C GLY A 250 -22.57 0.92 -7.86
N ASP A 251 -23.52 1.80 -8.17
CA ASP A 251 -24.82 1.45 -8.72
C ASP A 251 -24.71 0.59 -9.99
N GLY A 252 -23.81 0.95 -10.90
CA GLY A 252 -23.59 0.18 -12.14
C GLY A 252 -22.93 -1.19 -11.93
N GLY A 253 -22.17 -1.38 -10.85
CA GLY A 253 -21.57 -2.68 -10.54
C GLY A 253 -22.52 -3.62 -9.77
N PHE A 254 -23.52 -3.05 -9.09
CA PHE A 254 -24.50 -3.81 -8.33
C PHE A 254 -25.66 -4.36 -9.19
N GLN A 255 -25.96 -3.74 -10.33
CA GLN A 255 -26.98 -4.17 -11.29
C GLN A 255 -26.62 -5.49 -11.98
#